data_AF-A0A4Q4T463-F1
#
_entry.id   AF-A0A4Q4T463-F1
#
_cell.length_a   1.000
_cell.length_b   1.000
_cell.length_c   1.000
_cell.angle_alpha   90.00
_cell.angle_beta   90.00
_cell.angle_gamma   90.00
#
_symmetry.space_group_name_H-M   'P 1'
#
loop_
_entity.id
_entity.type
_entity.pdbx_description
1 polymer ?
#
loop_
_entity_poly.entity_id
_entity_poly.type
_entity_poly.pdbx_seq_one_letter_code
_entity_poly.pdbx_strand_id
1 'polypeptide(L)'
;MKLSAITDIIWSQSHLDNTEDPSVFPPSTNLVVGPGFRDAIGEGYPQNEDPVCTPQAWDGRSLIELDFVTNRRATLVGRWHAVVRFGNRSFYVLHSPGHTDEHLRGLAHTKLPARSSSIGNGENDRWREAFFAPRCDSSDSHELALRSVSVLQGFNGEDNVLVVFTHDSTLYDVVELYPKDAMGWKDKGWQREGRWRFLEDLSLA
;
A
#
# COMPACT_ATOMS: atom_id res chain seq x y z
N MET A 1 -17.98 5.44 -12.61
CA MET A 1 -17.11 6.62 -12.35
C MET A 1 -16.47 7.05 -13.67
N LYS A 2 -16.33 8.35 -13.95
CA LYS A 2 -15.62 8.79 -15.17
C LYS A 2 -14.11 8.72 -14.94
N LEU A 3 -13.33 8.26 -15.92
CA LEU A 3 -11.86 8.18 -15.79
C LEU A 3 -11.22 9.54 -15.49
N SER A 4 -11.79 10.62 -16.02
CA SER A 4 -11.36 12.00 -15.74
C SER A 4 -11.53 12.45 -14.29
N ALA A 5 -12.20 11.67 -13.44
CA ALA A 5 -12.25 11.91 -12.00
C ALA A 5 -11.05 11.31 -11.24
N ILE A 6 -10.22 10.48 -11.89
CA ILE A 6 -9.00 9.92 -11.31
C ILE A 6 -7.87 10.94 -11.46
N THR A 7 -7.38 11.48 -10.35
CA THR A 7 -6.30 12.47 -10.35
C THR A 7 -4.91 11.84 -10.37
N ASP A 8 -4.78 10.64 -9.83
CA ASP A 8 -3.49 10.01 -9.56
C ASP A 8 -3.58 8.50 -9.77
N ILE A 9 -2.56 7.96 -10.43
CA ILE A 9 -2.18 6.55 -10.41
C ILE A 9 -0.94 6.48 -9.52
N ILE A 10 -0.96 5.61 -8.50
CA ILE A 10 0.19 5.43 -7.61
C ILE A 10 0.73 4.03 -7.86
N TRP A 11 1.95 3.94 -8.37
CA TRP A 11 2.66 2.67 -8.42
C TRP A 11 3.32 2.42 -7.06
N SER A 12 2.97 1.30 -6.45
CA SER A 12 3.59 0.82 -5.21
C SER A 12 5.07 0.55 -5.41
N GLN A 13 5.45 0.03 -6.56
CA GLN A 13 6.81 -0.37 -6.91
C GLN A 13 6.89 -0.57 -8.42
N SER A 14 8.09 -0.81 -8.92
CA SER A 14 8.37 -0.96 -10.33
C SER A 14 8.19 -2.39 -10.89
N HIS A 15 7.84 -3.41 -10.10
CA HIS A 15 7.63 -4.75 -10.65
C HIS A 15 6.48 -4.82 -11.68
N LEU A 16 6.61 -5.74 -12.65
CA LEU A 16 5.69 -5.93 -13.79
C LEU A 16 4.21 -6.03 -13.41
N ASP A 17 3.89 -6.69 -12.29
CA ASP A 17 2.50 -6.84 -11.80
C ASP A 17 1.95 -5.58 -11.11
N ASN A 18 2.79 -4.55 -10.95
CA ASN A 18 2.45 -3.26 -10.35
C ASN A 18 2.56 -2.12 -11.38
N THR A 19 3.19 -2.37 -12.53
CA THR A 19 3.38 -1.42 -13.63
C THR A 19 2.61 -1.89 -14.86
N GLU A 20 1.62 -1.10 -15.27
CA GLU A 20 0.78 -1.38 -16.45
C GLU A 20 0.67 -0.13 -17.30
N ASP A 21 -0.14 -0.12 -18.36
CA ASP A 21 -0.28 1.03 -19.26
C ASP A 21 -1.15 2.17 -18.67
N PRO A 22 -0.57 3.31 -18.23
CA PRO A 22 -1.33 4.45 -17.71
C PRO A 22 -2.00 5.26 -18.84
N SER A 23 -1.69 4.99 -20.11
CA SER A 23 -2.22 5.72 -21.28
C SER A 23 -3.74 5.62 -21.40
N VAL A 24 -4.34 4.58 -20.82
CA VAL A 24 -5.81 4.41 -20.74
C VAL A 24 -6.49 5.48 -19.88
N PHE A 25 -5.75 6.18 -19.01
CA PHE A 25 -6.24 7.30 -18.23
C PHE A 25 -5.93 8.64 -18.94
N PRO A 26 -6.80 9.66 -18.78
CA PRO A 26 -6.56 10.98 -19.34
C PRO A 26 -5.17 11.54 -18.97
N PRO A 27 -4.52 12.33 -19.86
CA PRO A 27 -3.22 12.93 -19.56
C PRO A 27 -3.19 13.84 -18.31
N SER A 28 -4.36 14.29 -17.85
CA SER A 28 -4.50 15.03 -16.59
C SER A 28 -4.28 14.19 -15.33
N THR A 29 -4.22 12.85 -15.46
CA THR A 29 -3.97 11.93 -14.35
C THR A 29 -2.46 11.80 -14.13
N ASN A 30 -1.99 12.18 -12.94
CA ASN A 30 -0.57 12.07 -12.60
C ASN A 30 -0.17 10.60 -12.41
N LEU A 31 1.09 10.29 -12.72
CA LEU A 31 1.73 9.06 -12.27
C LEU A 31 2.59 9.38 -11.05
N VAL A 32 2.34 8.72 -9.93
CA VAL A 32 3.01 8.95 -8.65
C VAL A 32 3.84 7.73 -8.29
N VAL A 33 5.11 7.95 -7.96
CA VAL A 33 6.11 6.90 -7.69
C VAL A 33 6.92 7.25 -6.43
N GLY A 34 7.63 6.26 -5.89
CA GLY A 34 8.48 6.45 -4.72
C GLY A 34 9.88 6.97 -5.05
N PRO A 35 10.67 7.32 -4.02
CA PRO A 35 12.00 7.91 -4.17
C PRO A 35 12.96 7.01 -4.94
N GLY A 36 13.77 7.58 -5.83
CA GLY A 36 14.78 6.87 -6.62
C GLY A 36 14.23 6.20 -7.88
N PHE A 37 12.91 6.21 -8.11
CA PHE A 37 12.29 5.58 -9.27
C PHE A 37 12.87 6.10 -10.59
N ARG A 38 13.00 7.43 -10.76
CA ARG A 38 13.52 8.01 -12.01
C ARG A 38 14.96 7.60 -12.30
N ASP A 39 15.78 7.56 -11.26
CA ASP A 39 17.19 7.20 -11.38
C ASP A 39 17.35 5.71 -11.71
N ALA A 40 16.49 4.85 -11.13
CA ALA A 40 16.51 3.41 -11.36
C ALA A 40 15.96 3.01 -12.74
N ILE A 41 14.85 3.62 -13.17
CA ILE A 41 14.14 3.21 -14.40
C ILE A 41 14.62 3.97 -15.64
N GLY A 42 15.13 5.20 -15.46
CA GLY A 42 15.57 6.06 -16.55
C GLY A 42 14.43 6.54 -17.46
N GLU A 43 14.76 6.85 -18.71
CA GLU A 43 13.79 7.38 -19.70
C GLU A 43 12.94 6.29 -20.39
N GLY A 44 13.13 5.00 -20.05
CA GLY A 44 12.50 3.87 -20.75
C GLY A 44 13.11 3.60 -22.13
N TYR A 45 12.57 2.63 -22.87
CA TYR A 45 13.01 2.28 -24.23
C TYR A 45 12.87 3.44 -25.26
N PRO A 46 13.70 3.56 -26.31
CA PRO A 46 14.93 2.82 -26.61
C PRO A 46 16.14 3.25 -25.77
N GLN A 47 16.03 4.28 -24.92
CA GLN A 47 17.12 4.76 -24.08
C GLN A 47 17.51 3.75 -22.98
N ASN A 48 16.55 2.91 -22.57
CA ASN A 48 16.72 1.75 -21.70
C ASN A 48 16.20 0.49 -22.42
N GLU A 49 17.11 -0.44 -22.77
CA GLU A 49 16.79 -1.69 -23.49
C GLU A 49 16.11 -2.76 -22.61
N ASP A 50 16.11 -2.57 -21.29
CA ASP A 50 15.40 -3.41 -20.31
C ASP A 50 14.34 -2.58 -19.56
N PRO A 51 13.27 -2.14 -20.25
CA PRO A 51 12.32 -1.20 -19.68
C PRO A 51 11.39 -1.91 -18.69
N VAL A 52 11.48 -1.52 -17.42
CA VAL A 52 10.54 -1.92 -16.36
C VAL A 52 9.12 -1.37 -16.60
N CYS A 53 9.00 -0.34 -17.45
CA CYS A 53 7.73 0.19 -17.94
C CYS A 53 7.90 0.80 -19.34
N THR A 54 6.81 0.93 -20.11
CA THR A 54 6.89 1.54 -21.43
C THR A 54 7.30 3.03 -21.34
N PRO A 55 7.97 3.58 -22.35
CA PRO A 55 8.35 5.02 -22.41
C PRO A 55 7.13 5.95 -22.34
N GLN A 56 5.98 5.40 -22.67
CA GLN A 56 4.68 6.08 -22.69
C GLN A 56 4.04 6.18 -21.31
N ALA A 57 4.59 5.51 -20.29
CA ALA A 57 4.01 5.46 -18.96
C ALA A 57 3.73 6.85 -18.38
N TRP A 58 4.55 7.84 -18.71
CA TRP A 58 4.30 9.24 -18.34
C TRP A 58 4.42 10.26 -19.48
N ASP A 59 4.42 9.82 -20.74
CA ASP A 59 4.37 10.77 -21.85
C ASP A 59 3.08 11.59 -21.80
N GLY A 60 3.21 12.91 -21.98
CA GLY A 60 2.09 13.86 -21.90
C GLY A 60 1.42 14.00 -20.52
N ARG A 61 1.94 13.37 -19.45
CA ARG A 61 1.41 13.50 -18.07
C ARG A 61 2.51 13.86 -17.07
N SER A 62 2.11 14.22 -15.85
CA SER A 62 3.05 14.54 -14.78
C SER A 62 3.51 13.27 -14.05
N LEU A 63 4.81 12.97 -14.10
CA LEU A 63 5.47 12.00 -13.22
C LEU A 63 5.87 12.68 -11.92
N ILE A 64 5.31 12.27 -10.79
CA ILE A 64 5.55 12.82 -9.45
C ILE A 64 6.31 11.79 -8.62
N GLU A 65 7.60 12.02 -8.43
CA GLU A 65 8.38 11.28 -7.44
C GLU A 65 8.17 11.90 -6.05
N LEU A 66 7.71 11.10 -5.09
CA LEU A 66 7.37 11.61 -3.77
C LEU A 66 8.62 11.89 -2.93
N ASP A 67 8.77 13.14 -2.50
CA ASP A 67 9.72 13.52 -1.46
C ASP A 67 9.08 13.38 -0.06
N PHE A 68 9.74 12.62 0.79
CA PHE A 68 9.31 12.28 2.15
C PHE A 68 10.05 13.07 3.25
N VAL A 69 10.98 13.94 2.86
CA VAL A 69 11.85 14.71 3.77
C VAL A 69 11.51 16.19 3.72
N THR A 70 11.53 16.82 2.55
CA THR A 70 11.38 18.29 2.44
C THR A 70 9.98 18.74 2.03
N ASN A 71 9.14 17.82 1.57
CA ASN A 71 7.76 18.09 1.22
C ASN A 71 6.99 18.65 2.43
N ARG A 72 6.27 19.75 2.24
CA ARG A 72 5.47 20.39 3.30
C ARG A 72 4.36 19.51 3.88
N ARG A 73 3.99 18.43 3.19
CA ARG A 73 3.01 17.43 3.62
C ARG A 73 3.67 16.14 4.12
N ALA A 74 5.01 16.11 4.20
CA ALA A 74 5.75 15.04 4.84
C ALA A 74 5.41 14.97 6.33
N THR A 75 5.32 13.76 6.84
CA THR A 75 5.03 13.46 8.24
C THR A 75 5.55 12.06 8.58
N LEU A 76 5.34 11.63 9.82
CA LEU A 76 5.60 10.26 10.24
C LEU A 76 4.27 9.60 10.61
N VAL A 77 4.09 8.37 10.16
CA VAL A 77 2.98 7.51 10.59
C VAL A 77 3.57 6.23 11.15
N GLY A 78 3.47 6.06 12.47
CA GLY A 78 4.28 5.09 13.19
C GLY A 78 5.77 5.41 13.02
N ARG A 79 6.52 4.48 12.44
CA ARG A 79 7.96 4.61 12.17
C ARG A 79 8.30 4.80 10.68
N TRP A 80 7.29 4.99 9.83
CA TRP A 80 7.49 5.26 8.41
C TRP A 80 7.37 6.74 8.09
N HIS A 81 8.22 7.18 7.16
CA HIS A 81 8.00 8.45 6.46
C HIS A 81 6.73 8.37 5.61
N ALA A 82 5.94 9.43 5.66
CA ALA A 82 4.66 9.50 5.00
C ALA A 82 4.43 10.85 4.34
N VAL A 83 3.67 10.87 3.26
CA VAL A 83 3.15 12.10 2.65
C VAL A 83 1.63 12.07 2.69
N VAL A 84 1.03 13.13 3.24
CA VAL A 84 -0.43 13.31 3.18
C VAL A 84 -0.84 13.67 1.74
N ARG A 85 -1.54 12.76 1.04
CA ARG A 85 -1.88 12.97 -0.37
C ARG A 85 -3.02 13.97 -0.55
N PHE A 86 -4.10 13.80 0.20
CA PHE A 86 -5.30 14.63 0.12
C PHE A 86 -5.41 15.61 1.30
N GLY A 87 -5.88 16.84 1.04
CA GLY A 87 -5.92 17.91 2.05
C GLY A 87 -6.78 17.60 3.29
N ASN A 88 -7.74 16.69 3.16
CA ASN A 88 -8.58 16.20 4.26
C ASN A 88 -7.91 15.09 5.09
N ARG A 89 -6.65 14.73 4.78
CA ARG A 89 -5.90 13.66 5.46
C ARG A 89 -6.57 12.29 5.42
N SER A 90 -7.39 12.01 4.39
CA SER A 90 -8.04 10.70 4.25
C SER A 90 -7.13 9.63 3.66
N PHE A 91 -5.98 10.02 3.09
CA PHE A 91 -5.04 9.09 2.47
C PHE A 91 -3.61 9.57 2.67
N TYR A 92 -2.77 8.65 3.14
CA TYR A 92 -1.34 8.81 3.31
C TYR A 92 -0.64 7.83 2.38
N VAL A 93 0.43 8.28 1.74
CA VAL A 93 1.38 7.38 1.09
C VAL A 93 2.54 7.20 2.05
N LEU A 94 2.94 5.95 2.29
CA LEU A 94 4.00 5.57 3.22
C LEU A 94 5.20 5.06 2.43
N HIS A 95 6.40 5.53 2.73
CA HIS A 95 7.63 4.97 2.17
C HIS A 95 8.08 3.78 3.02
N SER A 96 8.14 2.61 2.41
CA SER A 96 8.40 1.33 3.08
C SER A 96 9.44 0.51 2.31
N PRO A 97 10.68 1.01 2.21
CA PRO A 97 11.71 0.45 1.34
C PRO A 97 12.12 -0.97 1.78
N GLY A 98 12.71 -1.68 0.83
CA GLY A 98 13.43 -2.93 1.07
C GLY A 98 13.03 -4.04 0.12
N HIS A 99 11.73 -4.18 -0.19
CA HIS A 99 11.32 -5.06 -1.29
C HIS A 99 11.81 -4.49 -2.61
N THR A 100 11.47 -3.22 -2.85
CA THR A 100 12.23 -2.32 -3.72
C THR A 100 12.58 -1.05 -2.95
N ASP A 101 13.54 -0.26 -3.41
CA ASP A 101 13.96 0.97 -2.73
C ASP A 101 12.88 2.07 -2.77
N GLU A 102 12.12 2.13 -3.86
CA GLU A 102 11.03 3.06 -4.08
C GLU A 102 9.69 2.61 -3.46
N HIS A 103 9.65 1.47 -2.76
CA HIS A 103 8.40 0.83 -2.38
C HIS A 103 7.46 1.71 -1.52
N LEU A 104 6.22 1.89 -2.00
CA LEU A 104 5.16 2.68 -1.40
C LEU A 104 4.00 1.82 -0.88
N ARG A 105 3.33 2.29 0.17
CA ARG A 105 2.07 1.74 0.68
C ARG A 105 1.02 2.84 0.81
N GLY A 106 -0.25 2.46 0.61
CA GLY A 106 -1.39 3.33 0.89
C GLY A 106 -1.94 3.10 2.29
N LEU A 107 -2.19 4.17 3.04
CA LEU A 107 -2.95 4.13 4.28
C LEU A 107 -4.16 5.05 4.17
N ALA A 108 -5.34 4.45 4.10
CA ALA A 108 -6.61 5.15 3.96
C ALA A 108 -7.35 5.20 5.30
N HIS A 109 -7.85 6.39 5.65
CA HIS A 109 -8.83 6.53 6.72
C HIS A 109 -10.22 6.27 6.15
N THR A 110 -10.88 5.22 6.64
CA THR A 110 -12.31 5.01 6.41
C THR A 110 -13.10 5.74 7.49
N LYS A 111 -14.21 6.38 7.12
CA LYS A 111 -15.10 6.98 8.14
C LYS A 111 -15.73 5.85 8.93
N LEU A 112 -15.68 5.93 10.26
CA LEU A 112 -16.55 5.12 11.10
C LEU A 112 -18.01 5.48 10.75
N PRO A 113 -18.92 4.51 10.55
CA PRO A 113 -20.34 4.82 10.62
C PRO A 113 -20.64 5.47 11.98
N ALA A 114 -21.65 6.34 12.03
CA ALA A 114 -22.02 7.04 13.25
C ALA A 114 -22.16 6.05 14.43
N ARG A 115 -21.48 6.35 15.55
CA ARG A 115 -21.28 5.47 16.71
C ARG A 115 -22.54 4.71 17.13
N SER A 116 -22.41 3.40 17.24
CA SER A 116 -22.99 2.61 18.35
C SER A 116 -21.81 2.21 19.24
N SER A 117 -21.62 2.91 20.35
CA SER A 117 -20.59 2.59 21.33
C SER A 117 -21.02 1.40 22.19
N SER A 118 -20.39 0.25 22.00
CA SER A 118 -20.27 -0.78 23.03
C SER A 118 -18.79 -0.96 23.37
N ILE A 119 -18.41 -0.50 24.55
CA ILE A 119 -17.10 -0.79 25.15
C ILE A 119 -17.15 -2.24 25.64
N GLY A 120 -16.52 -3.16 24.91
CA GLY A 120 -16.22 -4.49 25.40
C GLY A 120 -14.93 -4.44 26.22
N ASN A 121 -14.95 -4.98 27.43
CA ASN A 121 -13.74 -5.22 28.22
C ASN A 121 -12.89 -6.29 27.51
N GLY A 122 -11.75 -5.89 26.94
CA GLY A 122 -10.80 -6.81 26.32
C GLY A 122 -9.92 -7.48 27.38
N GLU A 123 -10.12 -8.79 27.57
CA GLU A 123 -9.21 -9.66 28.30
C GLU A 123 -7.85 -9.79 27.58
N ASN A 124 -6.84 -10.27 28.31
CA ASN A 124 -5.46 -10.48 27.83
C ASN A 124 -5.39 -11.39 26.59
N ASP A 125 -5.39 -10.79 25.40
CA ASP A 125 -5.29 -11.54 24.15
C ASP A 125 -3.81 -11.68 23.74
N ARG A 126 -3.28 -12.89 23.90
CA ARG A 126 -1.87 -13.27 23.67
C ARG A 126 -1.43 -13.25 22.19
N TRP A 127 -2.26 -12.70 21.30
CA TRP A 127 -2.13 -12.76 19.83
C TRP A 127 -1.78 -11.41 19.18
N ARG A 128 -1.17 -10.49 19.92
CA ARG A 128 -0.82 -9.14 19.43
C ARG A 128 0.44 -9.07 18.55
N GLU A 129 1.16 -10.18 18.41
CA GLU A 129 2.37 -10.24 17.59
C GLU A 129 2.07 -10.78 16.20
N ALA A 130 2.52 -10.08 15.17
CA ALA A 130 2.24 -10.41 13.77
C ALA A 130 3.17 -11.51 13.22
N PHE A 131 2.60 -12.45 12.46
CA PHE A 131 3.23 -13.69 12.04
C PHE A 131 3.67 -13.65 10.56
N PHE A 132 4.56 -12.73 10.19
CA PHE A 132 5.12 -12.66 8.82
C PHE A 132 6.51 -12.03 8.80
N ALA A 133 7.37 -12.49 7.88
CA ALA A 133 8.72 -11.99 7.61
C ALA A 133 8.98 -11.97 6.09
N PRO A 134 9.81 -11.04 5.58
CA PRO A 134 10.17 -11.01 4.17
C PRO A 134 11.12 -12.17 3.85
N ARG A 135 11.11 -12.66 2.61
CA ARG A 135 12.13 -13.60 2.13
C ARG A 135 13.43 -12.87 1.79
N CYS A 136 14.57 -13.53 1.98
CA CYS A 136 15.90 -12.94 1.76
C CYS A 136 16.23 -12.73 0.28
N ASP A 137 15.66 -13.54 -0.61
CA ASP A 137 15.93 -13.60 -2.04
C ASP A 137 14.90 -12.86 -2.91
N SER A 138 13.95 -12.15 -2.29
CA SER A 138 12.84 -11.48 -2.98
C SER A 138 12.79 -9.99 -2.63
N SER A 139 13.93 -9.36 -2.40
CA SER A 139 14.04 -7.98 -1.90
C SER A 139 15.37 -7.36 -2.33
N ASP A 140 15.36 -6.12 -2.81
CA ASP A 140 16.58 -5.35 -3.11
C ASP A 140 17.46 -5.20 -1.88
N SER A 141 16.83 -5.02 -0.71
CA SER A 141 17.52 -4.98 0.59
C SER A 141 16.72 -5.73 1.64
N HIS A 142 17.18 -6.95 1.97
CA HIS A 142 16.55 -7.77 3.00
C HIS A 142 16.53 -7.09 4.39
N GLU A 143 17.59 -6.36 4.73
CA GLU A 143 17.67 -5.63 6.00
C GLU A 143 16.64 -4.50 6.09
N LEU A 144 16.46 -3.72 5.01
CA LEU A 144 15.42 -2.70 4.94
C LEU A 144 14.02 -3.33 4.91
N ALA A 145 13.85 -4.45 4.20
CA ALA A 145 12.59 -5.19 4.15
C ALA A 145 12.19 -5.67 5.55
N LEU A 146 13.13 -6.21 6.33
CA LEU A 146 12.90 -6.62 7.72
C LEU A 146 12.48 -5.44 8.60
N ARG A 147 13.13 -4.29 8.46
CA ARG A 147 12.74 -3.06 9.17
C ARG A 147 11.33 -2.63 8.79
N SER A 148 11.01 -2.58 7.50
CA SER A 148 9.67 -2.22 7.02
C SER A 148 8.61 -3.20 7.51
N VAL A 149 8.89 -4.50 7.50
CA VAL A 149 7.99 -5.52 8.06
C VAL A 149 7.79 -5.33 9.55
N SER A 150 8.83 -5.04 10.33
CA SER A 150 8.69 -4.78 11.78
C SER A 150 7.75 -3.59 12.07
N VAL A 151 7.76 -2.56 11.23
CA VAL A 151 6.80 -1.45 11.35
C VAL A 151 5.39 -1.92 10.99
N LEU A 152 5.22 -2.65 9.88
CA LEU A 152 3.93 -3.19 9.43
C LEU A 152 3.29 -4.13 10.46
N GLN A 153 4.11 -4.94 11.13
CA GLN A 153 3.67 -5.83 12.21
C GLN A 153 2.98 -5.04 13.34
N GLY A 154 3.48 -3.86 13.67
CA GLY A 154 2.84 -2.94 14.62
C GLY A 154 1.45 -2.52 14.16
N PHE A 155 1.28 -2.12 12.89
CA PHE A 155 -0.05 -1.82 12.33
C PHE A 155 -0.97 -3.04 12.31
N ASN A 156 -0.45 -4.21 11.95
CA ASN A 156 -1.23 -5.44 11.91
C ASN A 156 -1.72 -5.87 13.32
N GLY A 157 -1.01 -5.49 14.38
CA GLY A 157 -1.39 -5.75 15.77
C GLY A 157 -2.53 -4.86 16.30
N GLU A 158 -2.91 -3.80 15.57
CA GLU A 158 -3.88 -2.80 16.05
C GLU A 158 -5.31 -3.10 15.57
N ASP A 159 -6.28 -3.16 16.50
CA ASP A 159 -7.69 -3.49 16.18
C ASP A 159 -8.43 -2.41 15.37
N ASN A 160 -7.82 -1.26 15.16
CA ASN A 160 -8.35 -0.16 14.36
C ASN A 160 -7.65 -0.02 12.99
N VAL A 161 -6.83 -1.00 12.60
CA VAL A 161 -6.14 -1.02 11.31
C VAL A 161 -6.34 -2.36 10.61
N LEU A 162 -7.02 -2.35 9.47
CA LEU A 162 -7.05 -3.49 8.56
C LEU A 162 -5.81 -3.45 7.66
N VAL A 163 -4.89 -4.40 7.83
CA VAL A 163 -3.77 -4.61 6.91
C VAL A 163 -4.22 -5.59 5.82
N VAL A 164 -4.07 -5.18 4.56
CA VAL A 164 -4.35 -6.01 3.38
C VAL A 164 -3.02 -6.27 2.68
N PHE A 165 -2.65 -7.54 2.54
CA PHE A 165 -1.46 -7.94 1.80
C PHE A 165 -1.78 -8.07 0.32
N THR A 166 -0.83 -7.66 -0.52
CA THR A 166 -0.90 -7.93 -1.96
C THR A 166 -0.79 -9.43 -2.21
N HIS A 167 -1.53 -9.92 -3.20
CA HIS A 167 -1.63 -11.34 -3.58
C HIS A 167 -2.18 -12.29 -2.49
N ASP A 168 -2.81 -11.78 -1.43
CA ASP A 168 -3.49 -12.61 -0.43
C ASP A 168 -4.88 -13.03 -0.93
N SER A 169 -4.94 -14.21 -1.54
CA SER A 169 -6.20 -14.77 -2.07
C SER A 169 -7.19 -15.16 -0.96
N THR A 170 -6.74 -15.31 0.29
CA THR A 170 -7.59 -15.73 1.41
C THR A 170 -8.54 -14.63 1.90
N LEU A 171 -8.40 -13.42 1.36
CA LEU A 171 -9.29 -12.30 1.66
C LEU A 171 -10.47 -12.18 0.68
N TYR A 172 -10.47 -12.89 -0.45
CA TYR A 172 -11.49 -12.72 -1.50
C TYR A 172 -12.92 -13.02 -1.04
N ASP A 173 -13.09 -13.95 -0.11
CA ASP A 173 -14.38 -14.30 0.51
C ASP A 173 -14.68 -13.48 1.78
N VAL A 174 -13.71 -12.70 2.28
CA VAL A 174 -13.85 -11.86 3.48
C VAL A 174 -14.23 -10.43 3.13
N VAL A 175 -13.60 -9.85 2.10
CA VAL A 175 -13.77 -8.43 1.77
C VAL A 175 -14.77 -8.22 0.65
N GLU A 176 -15.41 -7.05 0.66
CA GLU A 176 -16.25 -6.64 -0.46
C GLU A 176 -15.40 -5.95 -1.54
N LEU A 177 -15.54 -6.40 -2.79
CA LEU A 177 -14.85 -5.84 -3.94
C LEU A 177 -15.68 -4.72 -4.60
N TYR A 178 -15.00 -3.86 -5.37
CA TYR A 178 -15.64 -2.81 -6.18
C TYR A 178 -16.81 -3.40 -7.00
N PRO A 179 -17.99 -2.73 -7.06
CA PRO A 179 -18.25 -1.32 -6.73
C PRO A 179 -18.59 -1.02 -5.26
N LYS A 180 -18.54 -2.00 -4.36
CA LYS A 180 -18.75 -1.76 -2.93
C LYS A 180 -17.54 -1.07 -2.30
N ASP A 181 -17.73 -0.46 -1.14
CA ASP A 181 -16.67 0.24 -0.40
C ASP A 181 -16.22 -0.54 0.85
N ALA A 182 -15.03 -0.18 1.34
CA ALA A 182 -14.46 -0.70 2.56
C ALA A 182 -14.91 0.05 3.83
N MET A 183 -15.97 0.87 3.75
CA MET A 183 -16.47 1.57 4.93
C MET A 183 -17.08 0.57 5.91
N GLY A 184 -16.87 0.81 7.20
CA GLY A 184 -17.35 -0.09 8.25
C GLY A 184 -16.71 -1.49 8.26
N TRP A 185 -15.56 -1.68 7.61
CA TRP A 185 -14.82 -2.97 7.60
C TRP A 185 -14.68 -3.59 9.00
N LYS A 186 -14.54 -2.74 10.03
CA LYS A 186 -14.38 -3.15 11.42
C LYS A 186 -15.66 -3.80 11.95
N ASP A 187 -16.81 -3.18 11.72
CA ASP A 187 -18.12 -3.72 12.13
C ASP A 187 -18.50 -4.96 11.31
N LYS A 188 -18.07 -5.01 10.05
CA LYS A 188 -18.17 -6.21 9.19
C LYS A 188 -17.24 -7.34 9.62
N GLY A 189 -16.32 -7.11 10.55
CA GLY A 189 -15.43 -8.14 11.09
C GLY A 189 -14.26 -8.54 10.19
N TRP A 190 -14.00 -7.83 9.09
CA TRP A 190 -13.03 -8.24 8.06
C TRP A 190 -11.64 -8.51 8.61
N GLN A 191 -11.18 -7.69 9.56
CA GLN A 191 -9.87 -7.89 10.18
C GLN A 191 -9.86 -9.15 11.05
N ARG A 192 -10.91 -9.41 11.83
CA ARG A 192 -10.96 -10.59 12.71
C ARG A 192 -11.01 -11.87 11.89
N GLU A 193 -11.78 -11.85 10.81
CA GLU A 193 -11.98 -13.01 9.94
C GLU A 193 -10.77 -13.25 9.04
N GLY A 194 -10.24 -12.22 8.39
CA GLY A 194 -9.12 -12.33 7.45
C GLY A 194 -7.74 -12.45 8.08
N ARG A 195 -7.59 -12.17 9.38
CA ARG A 195 -6.28 -12.15 10.04
C ARG A 195 -5.62 -13.52 9.98
N TRP A 196 -4.50 -13.58 9.25
CA TRP A 196 -3.63 -14.76 9.10
C TRP A 196 -4.31 -15.99 8.52
N ARG A 197 -5.38 -15.82 7.73
CA ARG A 197 -6.01 -16.94 6.99
C ARG A 197 -5.05 -17.62 6.02
N PHE A 198 -4.03 -16.92 5.52
CA PHE A 198 -2.93 -17.53 4.76
C PHE A 198 -2.15 -18.61 5.53
N LEU A 199 -2.34 -18.75 6.85
CA LEU A 199 -1.79 -19.84 7.65
C LEU A 199 -2.74 -21.05 7.77
N GLU A 200 -3.99 -20.98 7.28
CA GLU A 200 -4.93 -22.11 7.30
C GLU A 200 -4.32 -23.36 6.66
N ASP A 201 -3.52 -23.19 5.60
CA ASP A 201 -2.82 -24.29 4.93
C ASP A 201 -1.82 -25.02 5.83
N LEU A 202 -1.31 -24.38 6.90
CA LEU A 202 -0.44 -25.03 7.89
C LEU A 202 -1.20 -25.94 8.85
N SER A 203 -2.52 -25.76 8.97
CA SER A 203 -3.36 -26.59 9.86
C SER A 203 -3.74 -27.95 9.24
N LEU A 204 -3.42 -28.15 7.96
CA LEU A 204 -3.68 -29.38 7.19
C LEU A 204 -2.45 -30.31 7.10
N ALA A 205 -1.34 -29.97 7.76
CA ALA A 205 -0.08 -30.71 7.76
C ALA A 205 0.09 -31.63 8.98
#